data_AF-A0A1E5JNA9-F1
#
_entry.id   AF-A0A1E5JNA9-F1
#
_cell.length_a   1.000
_cell.length_b   1.000
_cell.length_c   1.000
_cell.angle_alpha   90.00
_cell.angle_beta   90.00
_cell.angle_gamma   90.00
#
_symmetry.space_group_name_H-M   'P 1'
#
loop_
_entity.id
_entity.type
_entity.pdbx_description
1 polymer ?
#
loop_
_entity_poly.entity_id
_entity_poly.type
_entity_poly.pdbx_seq_one_letter_code
_entity_poly.pdbx_strand_id
1 'polypeptide(L)'
;MEPKQDKAASVISQGVETLIERLKNDGVSAGKEEAGRLIQEAQQKADKILNEAQVKMKAMLNEAHQKIQQEKKAAEDALQLSARNMRLELRQNLIDRFTQEVRRLVHKELDDKDILRQLIFLVAIDTVEQLHAFKAKNIEIQLPKKVLDFDEIRKNPELMEKDPLKILVQSITRQMLREGMSVRINQKDSQVSGIKVSLVEEEIVLDLTEDAVSSLLIKHMQPRFRALLEGLLQ
;
A
#
# COMPACT_ATOMS: atom_id res chain seq x y z
N MET A 1 37.24 -59.85 -112.25
CA MET A 1 36.08 -59.16 -111.62
C MET A 1 36.11 -59.54 -110.16
N GLU A 2 36.53 -58.64 -109.24
CA GLU A 2 36.10 -58.64 -107.82
C GLU A 2 36.72 -57.45 -107.05
N PRO A 3 36.21 -56.20 -107.23
CA PRO A 3 36.47 -55.11 -106.29
C PRO A 3 35.20 -54.69 -105.52
N LYS A 4 34.14 -55.52 -105.52
CA LYS A 4 32.80 -55.13 -105.01
C LYS A 4 32.48 -55.64 -103.60
N GLN A 5 33.13 -56.68 -103.08
CA GLN A 5 32.80 -57.24 -101.75
C GLN A 5 33.44 -56.48 -100.57
N ASP A 6 34.66 -55.96 -100.69
CA ASP A 6 35.32 -55.19 -99.61
C ASP A 6 34.65 -53.83 -99.32
N LYS A 7 34.07 -53.19 -100.35
CA LYS A 7 33.35 -51.91 -100.17
C LYS A 7 32.04 -52.06 -99.40
N ALA A 8 31.35 -53.20 -99.51
CA ALA A 8 30.06 -53.40 -98.84
C ALA A 8 30.24 -53.63 -97.32
N ALA A 9 31.27 -54.38 -96.91
CA ALA A 9 31.57 -54.63 -95.49
C ALA A 9 32.07 -53.36 -94.76
N SER A 10 32.89 -52.54 -95.43
CA SER A 10 33.34 -51.23 -94.91
C SER A 10 32.18 -50.24 -94.69
N VAL A 11 31.19 -50.23 -95.59
CA VAL A 11 30.04 -49.31 -95.50
C VAL A 11 29.07 -49.72 -94.39
N ILE A 12 28.90 -51.02 -94.14
CA ILE A 12 28.08 -51.53 -93.03
C ILE A 12 28.76 -51.28 -91.68
N SER A 13 30.08 -51.51 -91.58
CA SER A 13 30.86 -51.20 -90.38
C SER A 13 30.82 -49.70 -90.06
N GLN A 14 30.99 -48.82 -91.05
CA GLN A 14 30.83 -47.37 -90.87
C GLN A 14 29.41 -46.99 -90.46
N GLY A 15 28.37 -47.64 -91.01
CA GLY A 15 26.98 -47.39 -90.63
C GLY A 15 26.66 -47.74 -89.17
N VAL A 16 27.18 -48.86 -88.67
CA VAL A 16 27.02 -49.26 -87.25
C VAL A 16 27.83 -48.36 -86.33
N GLU A 17 29.07 -48.02 -86.68
CA GLU A 17 29.89 -47.08 -85.91
C GLU A 17 29.22 -45.71 -85.78
N THR A 18 28.68 -45.19 -86.90
CA THR A 18 27.98 -43.89 -86.94
C THR A 18 26.69 -43.91 -86.11
N LEU A 19 25.98 -45.05 -86.09
CA LEU A 19 24.76 -45.21 -85.30
C LEU A 19 25.09 -45.29 -83.80
N ILE A 20 26.15 -45.99 -83.41
CA ILE A 20 26.63 -46.04 -82.02
C ILE A 20 27.12 -44.66 -81.57
N GLU A 21 27.84 -43.94 -82.42
CA GLU A 21 28.29 -42.58 -82.11
C GLU A 21 27.13 -41.61 -81.94
N ARG A 22 26.09 -41.72 -82.78
CA ARG A 22 24.84 -40.96 -82.60
C ARG A 22 24.11 -41.35 -81.33
N LEU A 23 23.88 -42.63 -81.06
CA LEU A 23 23.22 -43.11 -79.84
C LEU A 23 23.96 -42.68 -78.58
N LYS A 24 25.30 -42.73 -78.60
CA LYS A 24 26.14 -42.26 -77.52
C LYS A 24 26.02 -40.74 -77.35
N ASN A 25 26.07 -39.96 -78.42
CA ASN A 25 25.95 -38.51 -78.35
C ASN A 25 24.55 -38.07 -77.91
N ASP A 26 23.50 -38.69 -78.43
CA ASP A 26 22.11 -38.42 -78.07
C ASP A 26 21.85 -38.81 -76.60
N GLY A 27 22.35 -39.97 -76.16
CA GLY A 27 22.25 -40.40 -74.77
C GLY A 27 23.04 -39.51 -73.80
N VAL A 28 24.25 -39.10 -74.17
CA VAL A 28 25.07 -38.16 -73.38
C VAL A 28 24.44 -36.76 -73.35
N SER A 29 23.84 -36.31 -74.46
CA SER A 29 23.16 -35.01 -74.54
C SER A 29 21.90 -35.00 -73.67
N ALA A 30 21.04 -36.01 -73.82
CA ALA A 30 19.84 -36.17 -72.99
C ALA A 30 20.18 -36.31 -71.50
N GLY A 31 21.24 -37.05 -71.17
CA GLY A 31 21.73 -37.18 -69.79
C GLY A 31 22.25 -35.87 -69.20
N LYS A 32 22.97 -35.06 -69.99
CA LYS A 32 23.43 -33.72 -69.57
C LYS A 32 22.26 -32.76 -69.37
N GLU A 33 21.25 -32.82 -70.23
CA GLU A 33 20.05 -31.99 -70.13
C GLU A 33 19.23 -32.33 -68.87
N GLU A 34 18.97 -33.62 -68.62
CA GLU A 34 18.25 -34.06 -67.43
C GLU A 34 19.03 -33.79 -66.12
N ALA A 35 20.36 -33.98 -66.14
CA ALA A 35 21.22 -33.62 -65.02
C ALA A 35 21.18 -32.11 -64.74
N GLY A 36 21.20 -31.28 -65.79
CA GLY A 36 21.04 -29.84 -65.68
C GLY A 36 19.70 -29.46 -65.04
N ARG A 37 18.61 -30.11 -65.48
CA ARG A 37 17.28 -29.91 -64.92
C ARG A 37 17.19 -30.29 -63.44
N LEU A 38 17.74 -31.44 -63.05
CA LEU A 38 17.79 -31.90 -61.65
C LEU A 38 18.58 -30.94 -60.74
N ILE A 39 19.73 -30.45 -61.21
CA ILE A 39 20.53 -29.47 -60.47
C ILE A 39 19.73 -28.17 -60.30
N GLN A 40 19.06 -27.71 -61.36
CA GLN A 40 18.27 -26.49 -61.31
C GLN A 40 17.08 -26.61 -60.34
N GLU A 41 16.37 -27.74 -60.35
CA GLU A 41 15.30 -28.03 -59.38
C GLU A 41 15.83 -28.11 -57.94
N ALA A 42 17.00 -28.75 -57.72
CA ALA A 42 17.63 -28.83 -56.41
C ALA A 42 18.02 -27.44 -55.89
N GLN A 43 18.58 -26.59 -56.76
CA GLN A 43 18.93 -25.21 -56.43
C GLN A 43 17.68 -24.40 -56.04
N GLN A 44 16.60 -24.49 -56.82
CA GLN A 44 15.34 -23.81 -56.50
C GLN A 44 14.75 -24.28 -55.17
N LYS A 45 14.81 -25.58 -54.86
CA LYS A 45 14.36 -26.12 -53.56
C LYS A 45 15.21 -25.60 -52.42
N ALA A 46 16.54 -25.55 -52.58
CA ALA A 46 17.45 -25.01 -51.58
C ALA A 46 17.17 -23.52 -51.32
N ASP A 47 17.01 -22.72 -52.38
CA ASP A 47 16.68 -21.30 -52.27
C ASP A 47 15.33 -21.08 -51.57
N LYS A 48 14.34 -21.93 -51.86
CA LYS A 48 13.03 -21.88 -51.18
C LYS A 48 13.15 -22.16 -49.68
N ILE A 49 13.90 -23.19 -49.29
CA ILE A 49 14.14 -23.54 -47.88
C ILE A 49 14.86 -22.39 -47.16
N LEU A 50 15.88 -21.80 -47.78
CA LEU A 50 16.60 -20.66 -47.21
C LEU A 50 15.70 -19.44 -47.03
N ASN A 51 14.89 -19.12 -48.03
CA ASN A 51 13.94 -18.01 -47.94
C ASN A 51 12.89 -18.24 -46.85
N GLU A 52 12.31 -19.44 -46.77
CA GLU A 52 11.34 -19.79 -45.72
C GLU A 52 11.98 -19.71 -44.32
N ALA A 53 13.21 -20.19 -44.16
CA ALA A 53 13.95 -20.10 -42.91
C ALA A 53 14.24 -18.65 -42.52
N GLN A 54 14.65 -17.80 -43.46
CA GLN A 54 14.88 -16.37 -43.23
C GLN A 54 13.60 -15.64 -42.84
N VAL A 55 12.47 -15.94 -43.50
CA VAL A 55 11.17 -15.35 -43.18
C VAL A 55 10.74 -15.76 -41.76
N LYS A 56 10.84 -17.04 -41.41
CA LYS A 56 10.52 -17.54 -40.06
C LYS A 56 11.41 -16.92 -38.99
N MET A 57 12.72 -16.80 -39.27
CA MET A 57 13.67 -16.16 -38.36
C MET A 57 13.31 -14.69 -38.12
N LYS A 58 13.04 -13.93 -39.19
CA LYS A 58 12.61 -12.53 -39.06
C LYS A 58 11.30 -12.39 -38.28
N ALA A 59 10.33 -13.28 -38.54
CA ALA A 59 9.07 -13.29 -37.80
C ALA A 59 9.29 -13.55 -36.31
N MET A 60 10.11 -14.55 -35.97
CA MET A 60 10.45 -14.88 -34.59
C MET A 60 11.19 -13.74 -33.87
N LEU A 61 12.15 -13.08 -34.54
CA LEU A 61 12.84 -11.92 -33.98
C LEU A 61 11.89 -10.74 -33.75
N ASN A 62 10.96 -10.49 -34.67
CA ASN A 62 9.96 -9.44 -34.51
C ASN A 62 9.02 -9.73 -33.34
N GLU A 63 8.54 -10.97 -33.22
CA GLU A 63 7.69 -11.39 -32.10
C GLU A 63 8.45 -11.29 -30.76
N ALA A 64 9.71 -11.75 -30.73
CA ALA A 64 10.56 -11.63 -29.54
C ALA A 64 10.77 -10.17 -29.12
N HIS A 65 11.05 -9.28 -30.08
CA HIS A 65 11.17 -7.85 -29.79
C HIS A 65 9.85 -7.26 -29.27
N GLN A 66 8.71 -7.61 -29.87
CA GLN A 66 7.42 -7.15 -29.38
C GLN A 66 7.14 -7.61 -27.95
N LYS A 67 7.42 -8.87 -27.62
CA LYS A 67 7.27 -9.40 -26.25
C LYS A 67 8.19 -8.68 -25.27
N ILE A 68 9.47 -8.48 -25.62
CA ILE A 68 10.43 -7.75 -24.79
C ILE A 68 9.93 -6.33 -24.51
N GLN A 69 9.40 -5.62 -25.51
CA GLN A 69 8.88 -4.27 -25.32
C GLN A 69 7.62 -4.26 -24.44
N GLN A 70 6.72 -5.23 -24.62
CA GLN A 70 5.54 -5.38 -23.77
C GLN A 70 5.89 -5.69 -22.32
N GLU A 71 6.81 -6.63 -22.09
CA GLU A 71 7.29 -7.00 -20.75
C GLU A 71 8.02 -5.84 -20.09
N LYS A 72 8.88 -5.13 -20.83
CA LYS A 72 9.56 -3.93 -20.32
C LYS A 72 8.55 -2.88 -19.86
N LYS A 73 7.54 -2.58 -20.69
CA LYS A 73 6.49 -1.63 -20.34
C LYS A 73 5.71 -2.10 -19.11
N ALA A 74 5.33 -3.37 -19.06
CA ALA A 74 4.64 -3.94 -17.91
C ALA A 74 5.47 -3.85 -16.62
N ALA A 75 6.78 -4.08 -16.71
CA ALA A 75 7.70 -3.95 -15.58
C ALA A 75 7.84 -2.49 -15.12
N GLU A 76 7.94 -1.53 -16.04
CA GLU A 76 7.95 -0.10 -15.72
C GLU A 76 6.66 0.34 -15.02
N ASP A 77 5.50 -0.08 -15.54
CA ASP A 77 4.20 0.21 -14.96
C ASP A 77 4.07 -0.42 -13.55
N ALA A 78 4.55 -1.65 -13.37
CA ALA A 78 4.55 -2.35 -12.08
C ALA A 78 5.45 -1.66 -11.03
N LEU A 79 6.63 -1.18 -11.44
CA LEU A 79 7.52 -0.40 -10.58
C LEU A 79 6.88 0.93 -10.18
N GLN A 80 6.25 1.64 -11.13
CA GLN A 80 5.55 2.88 -10.85
C GLN A 80 4.39 2.69 -9.87
N LEU A 81 3.60 1.63 -10.05
CA LEU A 81 2.53 1.25 -9.13
C LEU A 81 3.08 0.93 -7.73
N SER A 82 4.16 0.15 -7.67
CA SER A 82 4.81 -0.21 -6.40
C SER A 82 5.33 1.02 -5.65
N ALA A 83 5.98 1.94 -6.35
CA ALA A 83 6.45 3.21 -5.77
C ALA A 83 5.27 4.05 -5.23
N ARG A 84 4.16 4.11 -5.99
CA ARG A 84 2.94 4.78 -5.53
C ARG A 84 2.39 4.12 -4.26
N ASN A 85 2.34 2.79 -4.20
CA ASN A 85 1.85 2.05 -3.05
C ASN A 85 2.73 2.26 -1.83
N MET A 86 4.06 2.17 -1.97
CA MET A 86 5.00 2.45 -0.88
C MET A 86 4.81 3.84 -0.29
N ARG A 87 4.59 4.85 -1.15
CA ARG A 87 4.32 6.22 -0.69
C ARG A 87 3.02 6.33 0.09
N LEU A 88 1.96 5.65 -0.36
CA LEU A 88 0.66 5.64 0.33
C LEU A 88 0.77 4.92 1.68
N GLU A 89 1.45 3.79 1.72
CA GLU A 89 1.68 3.00 2.93
C GLU A 89 2.52 3.77 3.95
N LEU A 90 3.61 4.41 3.52
CA LEU A 90 4.42 5.28 4.38
C LEU A 90 3.57 6.40 4.99
N ARG A 91 2.74 7.06 4.18
CA ARG A 91 1.82 8.11 4.67
C ARG A 91 0.86 7.57 5.73
N GLN A 92 0.26 6.41 5.48
CA GLN A 92 -0.69 5.81 6.42
C GLN A 92 0.01 5.47 7.74
N ASN A 93 1.18 4.82 7.68
CA ASN A 93 1.98 4.50 8.84
C ASN A 93 2.37 5.73 9.68
N LEU A 94 2.69 6.87 9.04
CA LEU A 94 2.99 8.11 9.74
C LEU A 94 1.77 8.69 10.46
N ILE A 95 0.59 8.65 9.84
CA ILE A 95 -0.67 9.10 10.45
C ILE A 95 -1.02 8.22 11.66
N ASP A 96 -0.86 6.91 11.54
CA ASP A 96 -1.17 5.97 12.61
C ASP A 96 -0.21 6.15 13.79
N ARG A 97 1.09 6.32 13.53
CA ARG A 97 2.08 6.66 14.56
C ARG A 97 1.79 7.99 15.24
N PHE A 98 1.42 9.02 14.48
CA PHE A 98 1.04 10.31 15.04
C PHE A 98 -0.18 10.18 15.98
N THR A 99 -1.19 9.45 15.54
CA THR A 99 -2.41 9.17 16.32
C THR A 99 -2.09 8.44 17.62
N GLN A 100 -1.24 7.42 17.56
CA GLN A 100 -0.77 6.68 18.74
C GLN A 100 0.01 7.58 19.70
N GLU A 101 0.89 8.43 19.17
CA GLU A 101 1.70 9.32 19.99
C GLU A 101 0.85 10.39 20.68
N VAL A 102 -0.14 10.98 20.00
CA VAL A 102 -1.10 11.90 20.62
C VAL A 102 -1.86 11.21 21.74
N ARG A 103 -2.38 10.00 21.52
CA ARG A 103 -3.06 9.24 22.58
C ARG A 103 -2.17 8.96 23.78
N ARG A 104 -0.91 8.54 23.52
CA ARG A 104 0.08 8.27 24.56
C ARG A 104 0.39 9.51 25.39
N LEU A 105 0.57 10.65 24.74
CA LEU A 105 0.82 11.93 25.42
C LEU A 105 -0.40 12.37 26.23
N VAL A 106 -1.61 12.34 25.64
CA VAL A 106 -2.85 12.70 26.33
C VAL A 106 -3.09 11.80 27.55
N HIS A 107 -2.91 10.49 27.43
CA HIS A 107 -2.99 9.57 28.56
C HIS A 107 -2.01 9.96 29.67
N LYS A 108 -0.73 10.21 29.31
CA LYS A 108 0.30 10.62 30.27
C LYS A 108 -0.07 11.91 30.99
N GLU A 109 -0.52 12.93 30.27
CA GLU A 109 -0.89 14.23 30.85
C GLU A 109 -2.19 14.14 31.67
N LEU A 110 -3.17 13.34 31.27
CA LEU A 110 -4.42 13.17 32.03
C LEU A 110 -4.30 12.22 33.23
N ASP A 111 -3.29 11.34 33.25
CA ASP A 111 -2.91 10.53 34.41
C ASP A 111 -2.02 11.32 35.40
N ASP A 112 -1.54 12.50 35.00
CA ASP A 112 -0.77 13.39 35.89
C ASP A 112 -1.67 13.99 36.98
N LYS A 113 -1.21 13.87 38.24
CA LYS A 113 -1.97 14.29 39.42
C LYS A 113 -2.24 15.81 39.45
N ASP A 114 -1.31 16.63 38.96
CA ASP A 114 -1.45 18.08 38.98
C ASP A 114 -2.37 18.58 37.86
N ILE A 115 -2.28 17.99 36.66
CA ILE A 115 -3.23 18.27 35.56
C ILE A 115 -4.64 17.83 35.93
N LEU A 116 -4.81 16.61 36.46
CA LEU A 116 -6.11 16.13 36.90
C LEU A 116 -6.71 17.06 37.97
N ARG A 117 -5.89 17.50 38.93
CA ARG A 117 -6.28 18.49 39.94
C ARG A 117 -6.76 19.80 39.30
N GLN A 118 -6.02 20.33 38.33
CA GLN A 118 -6.40 21.57 37.63
C GLN A 118 -7.69 21.41 36.83
N LEU A 119 -7.89 20.26 36.17
CA LEU A 119 -9.12 19.95 35.43
C LEU A 119 -10.33 19.86 36.36
N ILE A 120 -10.20 19.17 37.51
CA ILE A 120 -11.25 19.13 38.53
C ILE A 120 -11.60 20.55 38.98
N PHE A 121 -10.61 21.40 39.24
CA PHE A 121 -10.83 22.77 39.71
C PHE A 121 -11.51 23.64 38.64
N LEU A 122 -11.03 23.59 37.39
CA LEU A 122 -11.60 24.33 36.26
C LEU A 122 -13.07 23.96 36.05
N VAL A 123 -13.35 22.65 36.01
CA VAL A 123 -14.72 22.13 35.88
C VAL A 123 -15.58 22.55 37.06
N ALA A 124 -15.10 22.39 38.30
CA ALA A 124 -15.90 22.65 39.50
C ALA A 124 -16.24 24.14 39.68
N ILE A 125 -15.37 25.05 39.26
CA ILE A 125 -15.66 26.49 39.27
C ILE A 125 -16.68 26.83 38.19
N ASP A 126 -16.45 26.37 36.96
CA ASP A 126 -17.33 26.64 35.82
C ASP A 126 -18.73 26.02 36.04
N THR A 127 -18.82 24.84 36.65
CA THR A 127 -20.12 24.21 36.97
C THR A 127 -20.92 24.99 38.00
N VAL A 128 -20.32 25.77 38.90
CA VAL A 128 -21.10 26.63 39.83
C VAL A 128 -21.78 27.78 39.07
N GLU A 129 -21.10 28.38 38.10
CA GLU A 129 -21.71 29.40 37.24
C GLU A 129 -22.78 28.80 36.32
N GLN A 130 -22.50 27.62 35.76
CA GLN A 130 -23.43 26.92 34.87
C GLN A 130 -24.66 26.34 35.61
N LEU A 131 -24.52 25.88 36.86
CA LEU A 131 -25.65 25.45 37.70
C LEU A 131 -26.69 26.56 37.84
N HIS A 132 -26.23 27.78 38.10
CA HIS A 132 -27.11 28.94 38.22
C HIS A 132 -27.74 29.32 36.87
N ALA A 133 -27.01 29.17 35.76
CA ALA A 133 -27.51 29.46 34.42
C ALA A 133 -28.54 28.43 33.92
N PHE A 134 -28.32 27.14 34.18
CA PHE A 134 -29.13 26.03 33.67
C PHE A 134 -30.16 25.50 34.67
N LYS A 135 -30.23 26.02 35.91
CA LYS A 135 -31.15 25.56 36.98
C LYS A 135 -31.08 24.04 37.25
N ALA A 136 -29.98 23.39 36.90
CA ALA A 136 -29.82 21.96 37.08
C ALA A 136 -29.73 21.62 38.57
N LYS A 137 -30.54 20.65 39.03
CA LYS A 137 -30.57 20.25 40.43
C LYS A 137 -29.49 19.25 40.80
N ASN A 138 -29.03 18.45 39.83
CA ASN A 138 -28.12 17.34 40.08
C ASN A 138 -26.94 17.32 39.09
N ILE A 139 -25.73 17.35 39.64
CA ILE A 139 -24.48 17.16 38.89
C ILE A 139 -23.85 15.84 39.24
N GLU A 140 -23.38 15.14 38.21
CA GLU A 140 -22.52 13.99 38.34
C GLU A 140 -21.12 14.29 37.83
N ILE A 141 -20.11 14.04 38.68
CA ILE A 141 -18.70 14.04 38.27
C ILE A 141 -18.16 12.62 38.41
N GLN A 142 -17.60 12.10 37.32
CA GLN A 142 -16.97 10.79 37.27
C GLN A 142 -15.44 10.94 37.22
N LEU A 143 -14.76 10.33 38.20
CA LEU A 143 -13.31 10.38 38.38
C LEU A 143 -12.64 9.02 38.10
N PRO A 144 -11.35 9.00 37.71
CA PRO A 144 -10.59 7.76 37.47
C PRO A 144 -10.28 7.01 38.78
N LYS A 145 -10.06 5.69 38.71
CA LYS A 145 -9.85 4.83 39.91
C LYS A 145 -8.62 5.19 40.75
N LYS A 146 -7.56 5.72 40.13
CA LYS A 146 -6.32 6.08 40.81
C LYS A 146 -6.44 7.49 41.38
N VAL A 147 -6.75 7.58 42.66
CA VAL A 147 -6.74 8.83 43.43
C VAL A 147 -5.76 8.65 44.58
N LEU A 148 -5.12 9.73 45.04
CA LEU A 148 -4.29 9.72 46.24
C LEU A 148 -4.96 8.91 47.34
N ASP A 149 -4.27 7.86 47.78
CA ASP A 149 -4.77 6.98 48.83
C ASP A 149 -4.72 7.73 50.17
N PHE A 150 -5.71 7.47 51.03
CA PHE A 150 -5.78 8.04 52.38
C PHE A 150 -4.48 7.77 53.16
N ASP A 151 -3.85 6.63 52.90
CA ASP A 151 -2.57 6.24 53.50
C ASP A 151 -1.37 7.09 53.01
N GLU A 152 -1.40 7.67 51.80
CA GLU A 152 -0.38 8.61 51.32
C GLU A 152 -0.51 9.97 52.01
N ILE A 153 -1.75 10.44 52.20
CA ILE A 153 -2.06 11.70 52.89
C ILE A 153 -1.70 11.62 54.38
N ARG A 154 -1.98 10.47 55.01
CA ARG A 154 -1.65 10.22 56.42
C ARG A 154 -0.14 10.20 56.68
N LYS A 155 0.66 9.76 55.71
CA LYS A 155 2.13 9.72 55.80
C LYS A 155 2.77 11.10 55.60
N ASN A 156 2.16 11.97 54.80
CA ASN A 156 2.68 13.32 54.50
C ASN A 156 1.59 14.40 54.73
N PRO A 157 1.30 14.79 55.98
CA PRO A 157 0.23 15.74 56.31
C PRO A 157 0.41 17.14 55.69
N GLU A 158 1.66 17.56 55.44
CA GLU A 158 2.00 18.84 54.82
C GLU A 158 1.47 18.98 53.37
N LEU A 159 1.22 17.85 52.69
CA LEU A 159 0.59 17.86 51.36
C LEU A 159 -0.79 18.52 51.39
N MET A 160 -1.49 18.50 52.53
CA MET A 160 -2.82 19.10 52.74
C MET A 160 -2.80 20.59 53.06
N GLU A 161 -1.68 21.16 53.51
CA GLU A 161 -1.63 22.58 53.84
C GLU A 161 -1.60 23.47 52.59
N LYS A 162 -1.00 22.95 51.50
CA LYS A 162 -0.92 23.62 50.20
C LYS A 162 -1.83 23.00 49.13
N ASP A 163 -2.65 22.01 49.47
CA ASP A 163 -3.52 21.32 48.50
C ASP A 163 -4.64 22.24 48.00
N PRO A 164 -4.66 22.63 46.72
CA PRO A 164 -5.76 23.38 46.14
C PRO A 164 -7.10 22.61 46.22
N LEU A 165 -7.07 21.28 46.26
CA LEU A 165 -8.27 20.45 46.41
C LEU A 165 -8.86 20.50 47.82
N LYS A 166 -8.12 20.96 48.84
CA LYS A 166 -8.68 21.15 50.19
C LYS A 166 -9.79 22.19 50.18
N ILE A 167 -9.59 23.31 49.48
CA ILE A 167 -10.60 24.37 49.35
C ILE A 167 -11.78 23.85 48.55
N LEU A 168 -11.53 23.10 47.48
CA LEU A 168 -12.58 22.49 46.68
C LEU A 168 -13.38 21.46 47.48
N VAL A 169 -12.75 20.51 48.17
CA VAL A 169 -13.41 19.53 49.05
C VAL A 169 -14.21 20.24 50.13
N GLN A 170 -13.70 21.33 50.73
CA GLN A 170 -14.45 22.13 51.69
C GLN A 170 -15.62 22.90 51.07
N SER A 171 -15.50 23.34 49.81
CA SER A 171 -16.58 23.99 49.05
C SER A 171 -17.65 22.99 48.63
N ILE A 172 -17.24 21.88 48.04
CA ILE A 172 -18.05 20.69 47.70
C ILE A 172 -18.78 20.20 48.94
N THR A 173 -18.10 20.05 50.08
CA THR A 173 -18.76 19.59 51.32
C THR A 173 -19.81 20.60 51.79
N ARG A 174 -19.53 21.91 51.69
CA ARG A 174 -20.51 22.97 51.99
C ARG A 174 -21.68 23.02 51.00
N GLN A 175 -21.47 22.58 49.76
CA GLN A 175 -22.47 22.60 48.67
C GLN A 175 -23.28 21.30 48.59
N MET A 176 -22.69 20.13 48.83
CA MET A 176 -23.37 18.85 49.06
C MET A 176 -24.31 18.92 50.27
N LEU A 177 -23.97 19.75 51.27
CA LEU A 177 -24.85 20.06 52.39
C LEU A 177 -25.99 21.04 52.03
N ARG A 178 -25.98 21.66 50.83
CA ARG A 178 -26.96 22.66 50.41
C ARG A 178 -27.84 22.27 49.23
N GLU A 179 -27.37 21.51 48.23
CA GLU A 179 -28.19 20.88 47.16
C GLU A 179 -27.29 20.16 46.12
N GLY A 180 -27.54 18.85 45.86
CA GLY A 180 -27.51 18.31 44.49
C GLY A 180 -26.27 17.65 43.87
N MET A 181 -25.06 17.71 44.44
CA MET A 181 -23.89 17.15 43.76
C MET A 181 -23.58 15.70 44.16
N SER A 182 -23.39 14.80 43.17
CA SER A 182 -22.97 13.42 43.37
C SER A 182 -21.64 13.14 42.66
N VAL A 183 -20.67 12.56 43.37
CA VAL A 183 -19.37 12.17 42.80
C VAL A 183 -19.34 10.65 42.71
N ARG A 184 -19.06 10.11 41.53
CA ARG A 184 -18.93 8.67 41.30
C ARG A 184 -17.52 8.33 40.84
N ILE A 185 -16.96 7.24 41.38
CA ILE A 185 -15.68 6.69 40.89
C ILE A 185 -16.01 5.69 39.80
N ASN A 186 -15.34 5.77 38.65
CA ASN A 186 -15.56 4.81 37.58
C ASN A 186 -15.09 3.40 38.01
N GLN A 187 -16.02 2.46 38.19
CA GLN A 187 -15.70 1.10 38.64
C GLN A 187 -15.33 0.14 37.50
N LYS A 188 -15.46 0.54 36.22
CA LYS A 188 -15.03 -0.29 35.08
C LYS A 188 -13.52 -0.53 35.12
N ASP A 189 -13.08 -1.75 34.79
CA ASP A 189 -11.66 -2.14 34.72
C ASP A 189 -10.89 -1.51 33.56
N SER A 190 -11.55 -0.74 32.71
CA SER A 190 -10.89 0.10 31.72
C SER A 190 -10.20 1.26 32.45
N GLN A 191 -8.87 1.22 32.48
CA GLN A 191 -7.96 2.19 33.08
C GLN A 191 -7.95 3.54 32.32
N VAL A 192 -9.13 4.13 32.14
CA VAL A 192 -9.35 5.36 31.37
C VAL A 192 -9.06 6.56 32.28
N SER A 193 -8.07 7.38 31.88
CA SER A 193 -7.72 8.62 32.58
C SER A 193 -8.63 9.78 32.17
N GLY A 194 -8.70 10.82 33.01
CA GLY A 194 -9.53 12.01 32.79
C GLY A 194 -10.87 11.99 33.54
N ILE A 195 -11.74 12.96 33.21
CA ILE A 195 -12.95 13.27 33.97
C ILE A 195 -14.16 13.34 33.04
N LYS A 196 -15.32 12.93 33.52
CA LYS A 196 -16.59 13.16 32.84
C LYS A 196 -17.56 13.87 33.76
N VAL A 197 -18.26 14.87 33.21
CA VAL A 197 -19.22 15.69 33.94
C VAL A 197 -20.55 15.60 33.22
N SER A 198 -21.63 15.39 33.94
CA SER A 198 -22.96 15.25 33.35
C SER A 198 -23.99 16.01 34.18
N LEU A 199 -24.80 16.80 33.48
CA LEU A 199 -26.00 17.44 34.01
C LEU A 199 -27.16 16.47 33.78
N VAL A 200 -27.54 15.74 34.83
CA VAL A 200 -28.39 14.54 34.73
C VAL A 200 -29.77 14.84 34.14
N GLU A 201 -30.31 16.02 34.40
CA GLU A 201 -31.65 16.44 33.95
C GLU A 201 -31.64 17.14 32.58
N GLU A 202 -30.48 17.62 32.12
CA GLU A 202 -30.37 18.52 30.94
C GLU A 202 -29.70 17.84 29.73
N GLU A 203 -29.40 16.54 29.80
CA GLU A 203 -28.67 15.78 28.77
C GLU A 203 -27.32 16.38 28.32
N ILE A 204 -26.76 17.31 29.10
CA ILE A 204 -25.47 17.93 28.80
C ILE A 204 -24.36 17.09 29.43
N VAL A 205 -23.39 16.70 28.60
CA VAL A 205 -22.23 15.91 29.00
C VAL A 205 -20.95 16.60 28.54
N LEU A 206 -20.09 16.93 29.49
CA LEU A 206 -18.72 17.35 29.22
C LEU A 206 -17.80 16.16 29.47
N ASP A 207 -17.27 15.60 28.38
CA ASP A 207 -16.40 14.42 28.41
C ASP A 207 -14.94 14.84 28.18
N LEU A 208 -14.14 14.81 29.25
CA LEU A 208 -12.71 15.11 29.27
C LEU A 208 -11.90 13.83 29.56
N THR A 209 -12.41 12.67 29.13
CA THR A 209 -11.66 11.42 29.15
C THR A 209 -10.54 11.41 28.11
N GLU A 210 -9.54 10.56 28.30
CA GLU A 210 -8.43 10.42 27.36
C GLU A 210 -8.88 10.10 25.93
N ASP A 211 -9.91 9.27 25.77
CA ASP A 211 -10.45 8.90 24.46
C ASP A 211 -11.12 10.10 23.78
N ALA A 212 -11.92 10.87 24.52
CA ALA A 212 -12.61 12.06 24.02
C ALA A 212 -11.62 13.16 23.62
N VAL A 213 -10.67 13.48 24.51
CA VAL A 213 -9.65 14.51 24.29
C VAL A 213 -8.72 14.10 23.15
N SER A 214 -8.23 12.86 23.14
CA SER A 214 -7.37 12.36 22.07
C SER A 214 -8.08 12.42 20.73
N SER A 215 -9.33 11.95 20.66
CA SER A 215 -10.10 11.95 19.42
C SER A 215 -10.34 13.37 18.89
N LEU A 216 -10.62 14.33 19.78
CA LEU A 216 -10.79 15.73 19.42
C LEU A 216 -9.48 16.33 18.88
N LEU A 217 -8.37 16.13 19.59
CA LEU A 217 -7.05 16.61 19.18
C LEU A 217 -6.62 15.98 17.85
N ILE A 218 -6.77 14.66 17.68
CA ILE A 218 -6.48 13.96 16.43
C ILE A 218 -7.32 14.55 15.30
N LYS A 219 -8.63 14.73 15.48
CA LYS A 219 -9.53 15.33 14.47
C LYS A 219 -9.07 16.72 14.03
N HIS A 220 -8.50 17.51 14.95
CA HIS A 220 -8.00 18.85 14.65
C HIS A 220 -6.55 18.87 14.11
N MET A 221 -5.69 17.98 14.57
CA MET A 221 -4.26 17.99 14.25
C MET A 221 -3.95 17.16 13.00
N GLN A 222 -4.70 16.09 12.72
CA GLN A 222 -4.47 15.21 11.58
C GLN A 222 -4.52 15.94 10.23
N PRO A 223 -5.45 16.89 9.96
CA PRO A 223 -5.41 17.68 8.72
C PRO A 223 -4.13 18.52 8.58
N ARG A 224 -3.64 19.11 9.67
CA ARG A 224 -2.41 19.91 9.70
C ARG A 224 -1.16 19.03 9.52
N PHE A 225 -1.14 17.87 10.18
CA PHE A 225 -0.08 16.88 10.01
C PHE A 225 -0.01 16.37 8.56
N ARG A 226 -1.17 16.12 7.92
CA ARG A 226 -1.22 15.80 6.49
C ARG A 226 -0.66 16.93 5.63
N ALA A 227 -1.03 18.18 5.90
CA ALA A 227 -0.50 19.33 5.17
C ALA A 227 1.03 19.47 5.31
N LEU A 228 1.59 19.17 6.49
CA LEU A 228 3.05 19.13 6.71
C LEU A 228 3.71 18.04 5.85
N LEU A 229 3.14 16.83 5.83
CA LEU A 229 3.66 15.71 5.03
C LEU A 229 3.56 15.95 3.52
N GLU A 230 2.61 16.77 3.09
CA GLU A 230 2.42 17.16 1.69
C GLU A 230 3.25 18.38 1.28
N GLY A 231 4.00 18.97 2.22
CA GLY A 231 4.82 20.16 1.96
C GLY A 231 4.00 21.41 1.66
N LEU A 232 2.72 21.43 2.05
CA LEU A 232 1.80 22.56 1.86
C LEU A 232 1.98 23.67 2.90
N LEU A 233 2.72 23.38 3.97
CA LEU A 233 3.16 24.33 4.98
C LEU A 233 4.64 24.62 4.71
N GLN A 234 4.88 25.63 3.87
CA GLN A 234 6.19 26.28 3.71
C GLN A 234 6.25 27.52 4.60
#